data_AF-V4Q5B0-F1
#
_entry.id   AF-V4Q5B0-F1
#
_cell.length_a   1.000
_cell.length_b   1.000
_cell.length_c   1.000
_cell.angle_alpha   90.00
_cell.angle_beta   90.00
_cell.angle_gamma   90.00
#
_symmetry.space_group_name_H-M   'P 1'
#
loop_
_entity.id
_entity.type
_entity.pdbx_description
1 polymer ?
#
loop_
_entity_poly.entity_id
_entity_poly.type
_entity_poly.pdbx_seq_one_letter_code
_entity_poly.pdbx_strand_id
1 'polypeptide(L)' 'MAGAATAGTTTYKYDALGRVTEVTYPDGSKITYSYDAAGNRTQTARTAGT' A
#
# COMPACT_ATOMS: atom_id res chain seq x y z
N MET A 1 -4.78 12.30 20.15
CA MET A 1 -3.70 12.39 19.15
C MET A 1 -2.70 11.29 19.48
N ALA A 2 -2.72 10.20 18.72
CA ALA A 2 -1.72 9.12 18.59
C ALA A 2 -2.49 7.84 18.26
N GLY A 3 -2.75 7.62 16.97
CA GLY A 3 -3.26 6.34 16.50
C GLY A 3 -2.25 5.27 16.90
N ALA A 4 -2.71 4.28 17.65
CA ALA A 4 -1.89 3.16 18.05
C ALA A 4 -1.26 2.56 16.78
N ALA A 5 0.06 2.68 16.64
CA ALA A 5 0.82 1.72 15.87
C ALA A 5 0.71 0.41 16.65
N THR A 6 -0.44 -0.27 16.51
CA THR A 6 -0.58 -1.66 16.95
C THR A 6 0.58 -2.39 16.30
N ALA A 7 1.37 -3.11 17.10
CA ALA A 7 2.52 -3.84 16.61
C ALA A 7 2.02 -4.89 15.60
N GLY A 8 2.00 -4.50 14.33
CA GLY A 8 1.46 -5.34 13.29
C GLY A 8 2.28 -5.14 12.02
N THR A 9 2.36 -6.23 11.27
CA THR A 9 3.21 -6.32 10.10
C THR A 9 2.65 -5.43 8.99
N THR A 10 3.47 -4.48 8.52
CA THR A 10 3.18 -3.81 7.24
C THR A 10 3.67 -4.71 6.11
N THR A 11 2.76 -5.12 5.25
CA THR A 11 3.07 -5.99 4.11
C THR A 11 3.14 -5.18 2.84
N TYR A 12 4.19 -5.41 2.06
CA TYR A 12 4.41 -4.76 0.77
C TYR A 12 4.34 -5.82 -0.33
N LYS A 13 3.53 -5.56 -1.36
CA LYS A 13 3.55 -6.33 -2.61
C LYS A 13 4.28 -5.56 -3.67
N TYR A 14 5.05 -6.29 -4.47
CA TYR A 14 5.85 -5.74 -5.55
C TYR A 14 5.45 -6.36 -6.88
N ASP A 15 5.55 -5.58 -7.96
CA ASP A 15 5.46 -6.12 -9.31
C ASP A 15 6.79 -6.76 -9.76
N ALA A 16 6.80 -7.35 -10.96
CA ALA A 16 7.99 -7.98 -11.53
C ALA A 16 9.18 -7.00 -11.71
N LEU A 17 8.91 -5.69 -11.77
CA LEU A 17 9.92 -4.64 -11.82
C LEU A 17 10.36 -4.13 -10.43
N GLY A 18 9.87 -4.74 -9.35
CA GLY A 18 10.24 -4.38 -7.98
C GLY A 18 9.57 -3.11 -7.45
N ARG A 19 8.50 -2.62 -8.09
CA ARG A 19 7.74 -1.44 -7.64
C ARG A 19 6.60 -1.87 -6.74
N VAL A 20 6.32 -1.07 -5.70
CA VAL A 20 5.27 -1.38 -4.72
C VAL A 20 3.89 -1.24 -5.38
N THR A 21 3.12 -2.32 -5.46
CA THR A 21 1.75 -2.33 -5.98
C THR A 21 0.69 -2.34 -4.89
N GLU A 22 1.03 -2.78 -3.68
CA GLU A 22 0.13 -2.77 -2.52
C GLU A 22 0.91 -2.61 -1.23
N VAL A 23 0.38 -1.80 -0.32
CA VAL A 23 0.85 -1.63 1.05
C VAL A 23 -0.32 -1.91 1.97
N THR A 24 -0.21 -2.94 2.80
CA THR A 24 -1.21 -3.27 3.80
C THR A 24 -0.63 -2.94 5.17
N TYR A 25 -1.30 -2.04 5.86
CA TYR A 25 -0.94 -1.56 7.19
C TYR A 25 -1.63 -2.40 8.27
N PRO A 26 -1.07 -2.40 9.48
CA PRO A 26 -1.60 -3.21 10.59
C PRO A 26 -2.90 -2.68 11.19
N ASP A 27 -3.28 -1.44 10.90
CA ASP A 27 -4.57 -0.86 11.22
C ASP A 27 -5.69 -1.35 10.27
N GLY A 28 -5.38 -2.25 9.34
CA GLY A 28 -6.31 -2.71 8.29
C GLY A 28 -6.43 -1.75 7.12
N SER A 29 -5.76 -0.59 7.17
CA SER A 29 -5.65 0.28 6.01
C SER A 29 -4.83 -0.39 4.92
N LYS A 30 -5.20 -0.18 3.67
CA LYS A 30 -4.40 -0.61 2.52
C LYS A 30 -4.29 0.49 1.48
N ILE A 31 -3.16 0.52 0.78
CA ILE A 31 -2.90 1.41 -0.33
C ILE A 31 -2.51 0.56 -1.53
N THR A 32 -3.19 0.69 -2.65
CA THR A 32 -2.82 0.06 -3.91
C THR A 32 -2.33 1.10 -4.90
N TYR A 33 -1.30 0.72 -5.65
CA TYR A 33 -0.69 1.51 -6.71
C TYR A 33 -0.77 0.74 -8.02
N SER A 34 -1.24 1.42 -9.06
CA SER A 34 -1.22 0.90 -10.42
C SER A 34 -0.21 1.68 -11.24
N TYR A 35 0.49 0.96 -12.11
CA TYR A 35 1.50 1.53 -12.98
C TYR A 35 1.18 1.22 -14.43
N ASP A 36 1.51 2.14 -15.33
CA ASP A 36 1.55 1.86 -16.76
C ASP A 36 2.83 1.08 -17.15
N ALA A 37 2.86 0.64 -18.41
CA ALA A 37 4.01 -0.05 -19.00
C ALA A 37 5.27 0.84 -19.08
N ALA A 38 5.13 2.17 -19.00
CA ALA A 38 6.23 3.12 -19.04
C ALA A 38 6.86 3.37 -17.67
N GLY A 39 6.28 2.86 -16.58
CA GLY A 39 6.82 3.07 -15.24
C GLY A 39 5.99 4.02 -14.36
N ASN A 40 5.05 4.75 -14.94
CA ASN A 40 4.38 5.85 -14.26
C ASN A 40 3.23 5.34 -13.41
N ARG A 41 3.07 5.92 -12.22
CA ARG A 41 1.94 5.61 -11.34
C ARG A 41 0.67 6.25 -11.88
N THR A 42 -0.24 5.44 -12.39
CA THR A 42 -1.49 5.91 -13.01
C THR A 42 -2.63 5.99 -12.01
N GLN A 43 -2.57 5.22 -10.94
CA GLN A 43 -3.63 5.19 -9.94
C GLN A 43 -3.09 5.00 -8.53
N THR A 44 -3.79 5.58 -7.57
CA THR A 44 -3.56 5.38 -6.14
C THR A 44 -4.91 5.26 -5.47
N ALA A 45 -5.20 4.08 -4.93
CA ALA A 45 -6.40 3.87 -4.13
C ALA A 45 -5.97 3.59 -2.69
N ARG A 46 -6.53 4.36 -1.76
CA ARG A 46 -6.37 4.13 -0.33
C ARG A 46 -7.70 3.66 0.24
N THR A 47 -7.68 2.54 0.94
CA THR A 47 -8.77 2.11 1.81
C THR A 47 -8.32 2.34 3.24
N ALA A 48 -9.04 3.17 3.99
CA ALA A 48 -8.85 3.26 5.43
C ALA A 48 -9.42 1.99 6.09
N GLY A 49 -8.65 1.37 6.97
CA GLY A 49 -9.14 0.34 7.87
C GLY A 49 -10.11 0.97 8.87
N THR A 50 -11.19 0.25 9.18
CA THR A 50 -12.18 0.60 10.21
C THR A 50 -11.67 0.32 11.61
#